data_AF-A0A9W8UNI8-F1
#
_entry.id   AF-A0A9W8UNI8-F1
#
_cell.length_a   1.000
_cell.length_b   1.000
_cell.length_c   1.000
_cell.angle_alpha   90.00
_cell.angle_beta   90.00
_cell.angle_gamma   90.00
#
_symmetry.space_group_name_H-M   'P 1'
#
loop_
_entity.id
_entity.type
_entity.pdbx_description
1 polymer ?
#
loop_
_entity_poly.entity_id
_entity_poly.type
_entity_poly.pdbx_seq_one_letter_code
_entity_poly.pdbx_strand_id
1 'polypeptide(L)'
;MWGNAYPQNELMDDIENRSVFELMVYCYRARYSLAAVAQSLRAGDVEESQNQTEATKLLIQFIAARYRELLEVASGLLPSTDHSHRLVANLRGIVPHYHAAVILLSRLTENSPISPVIADPKAHVNSIMSLARQAYRHQGVDAMVRIAWPLLVVALETRDQPTRDWIVSRFHSMVGLSKNMERTEDFLRNSAGPPEATSVAWADPRRWFRSGDGTPFIV
;
A
#
# COMPACT_ATOMS: atom_id res chain seq x y z
N MET A 1 14.69 31.37 8.47
CA MET A 1 13.60 31.33 7.46
C MET A 1 14.16 31.81 6.14
N TRP A 2 13.94 31.07 5.05
CA TRP A 2 14.62 31.34 3.78
C TRP A 2 13.98 32.46 2.94
N GLY A 3 12.71 32.83 3.16
CA GLY A 3 12.09 34.05 2.59
C GLY A 3 12.43 34.29 1.11
N ASN A 4 12.92 35.49 0.78
CA ASN A 4 13.36 35.86 -0.58
C ASN A 4 14.64 35.16 -1.05
N ALA A 5 15.32 34.42 -0.18
CA ALA A 5 16.52 33.64 -0.48
C ALA A 5 16.22 32.14 -0.71
N TYR A 6 14.94 31.76 -0.85
CA TYR A 6 14.59 30.38 -1.20
C TYR A 6 15.16 30.02 -2.59
N PRO A 7 15.94 28.94 -2.70
CA PRO A 7 16.54 28.55 -3.96
C PRO A 7 15.48 28.29 -5.04
N GLN A 8 15.67 28.90 -6.21
CA GLN A 8 14.70 28.82 -7.30
C GLN A 8 14.52 27.39 -7.85
N ASN A 9 15.57 26.57 -7.77
CA ASN A 9 15.51 25.15 -8.10
C ASN A 9 14.59 24.36 -7.14
N GLU A 10 14.63 24.67 -5.84
CA GLU A 10 13.72 24.05 -4.86
C GLU A 10 12.27 24.51 -5.08
N LEU A 11 12.05 25.78 -5.45
CA LEU A 11 10.72 26.28 -5.78
C LEU A 11 10.09 25.54 -6.97
N MET A 12 10.87 25.30 -8.02
CA MET A 12 10.41 24.55 -9.18
C MET A 12 10.12 23.09 -8.83
N ASP A 13 11.01 22.45 -8.05
CA ASP A 13 10.78 21.07 -7.59
C ASP A 13 9.51 20.95 -6.73
N ASP A 14 9.23 21.91 -5.85
CA ASP A 14 8.01 21.93 -5.04
C ASP A 14 6.74 22.02 -5.91
N ILE A 15 6.78 22.82 -6.98
CA ILE A 15 5.68 22.94 -7.94
C ILE A 15 5.46 21.62 -8.68
N GLU A 16 6.54 20.99 -9.15
CA GLU A 16 6.51 19.71 -9.86
C GLU A 16 5.97 18.57 -8.98
N ASN A 17 6.35 18.54 -7.71
CA ASN A 17 5.95 17.48 -6.79
C ASN A 17 4.59 17.71 -6.12
N ARG A 18 4.00 18.91 -6.25
CA ARG A 18 2.75 19.29 -5.58
C ARG A 18 1.64 18.26 -5.77
N SER A 19 1.39 17.84 -7.02
CA SER A 19 0.31 16.90 -7.33
C SER A 19 0.59 15.48 -6.84
N VAL A 20 1.87 15.08 -6.74
CA VAL A 20 2.25 13.77 -6.18
C VAL A 20 2.06 13.74 -4.66
N PHE A 21 2.37 14.84 -3.96
CA PHE A 21 2.06 14.95 -2.53
C PHE A 21 0.55 15.05 -2.25
N GLU A 22 -0.21 15.73 -3.13
CA GLU A 22 -1.67 15.72 -3.08
C GLU A 22 -2.22 14.29 -3.20
N LEU A 23 -1.73 13.51 -4.18
CA LEU A 23 -2.04 12.09 -4.34
C LEU A 23 -1.73 11.28 -3.07
N MET A 24 -0.58 11.53 -2.42
CA MET A 24 -0.22 10.87 -1.17
C MET A 24 -1.27 11.08 -0.07
N VAL A 25 -1.75 12.31 0.10
CA VAL A 25 -2.80 12.63 1.09
C VAL A 25 -4.06 11.82 0.81
N TYR A 26 -4.50 11.76 -0.45
CA TYR A 26 -5.67 10.97 -0.82
C TYR A 26 -5.46 9.46 -0.65
N CYS A 27 -4.27 8.93 -0.92
CA CYS A 27 -3.94 7.53 -0.66
C CYS A 27 -4.03 7.19 0.84
N TYR A 28 -3.55 8.08 1.72
CA TYR A 28 -3.69 7.88 3.16
C TYR A 28 -5.14 7.99 3.65
N ARG A 29 -5.93 8.90 3.05
CA ARG A 29 -7.38 8.94 3.30
C ARG A 29 -8.05 7.64 2.90
N ALA A 30 -7.71 7.09 1.73
CA ALA A 30 -8.24 5.79 1.29
C ALA A 30 -7.85 4.66 2.25
N ARG A 31 -6.59 4.62 2.71
CA ARG A 31 -6.13 3.65 3.70
C ARG A 31 -6.90 3.76 5.03
N TYR A 32 -7.16 4.97 5.50
CA TYR A 32 -7.98 5.18 6.69
C TYR A 32 -9.42 4.71 6.50
N SER A 33 -10.05 5.07 5.38
CA SER A 33 -11.40 4.62 5.04
C SER A 33 -11.49 3.09 4.94
N LEU A 34 -10.47 2.42 4.39
CA LEU A 34 -10.39 0.96 4.37
C LEU A 34 -10.31 0.34 5.77
N ALA A 35 -9.62 0.98 6.71
CA ALA A 35 -9.59 0.53 8.09
C ALA A 35 -10.98 0.65 8.75
N ALA A 36 -11.73 1.71 8.44
CA ALA A 36 -13.11 1.86 8.89
C ALA A 36 -14.00 0.74 8.31
N VAL A 37 -13.93 0.48 6.99
CA VAL A 37 -14.66 -0.62 6.34
C VAL A 37 -14.36 -1.96 7.02
N ALA A 38 -13.08 -2.26 7.26
CA ALA A 38 -12.69 -3.48 7.94
C ALA A 38 -13.27 -3.55 9.37
N GLN A 39 -13.34 -2.43 10.09
CA GLN A 39 -13.90 -2.36 11.43
C GLN A 39 -15.41 -2.59 11.46
N SER A 40 -16.17 -1.96 10.56
CA SER A 40 -17.64 -2.12 10.47
C SER A 40 -18.02 -3.54 10.05
N LEU A 41 -17.32 -4.13 9.07
CA LEU A 41 -17.50 -5.53 8.67
C LEU A 41 -17.28 -6.48 9.85
N ARG A 42 -16.25 -6.24 10.67
CA ARG A 42 -15.97 -7.05 11.87
C ARG A 42 -17.02 -6.89 12.96
N ALA A 43 -17.59 -5.70 13.10
CA ALA A 43 -18.67 -5.44 14.05
C ALA A 43 -19.99 -6.11 13.63
N GLY A 44 -20.10 -6.56 12.36
CA GLY A 44 -21.33 -7.09 11.80
C GLY A 44 -22.37 -6.00 11.51
N ASP A 45 -21.95 -4.73 11.47
CA ASP A 45 -22.83 -3.61 11.15
C ASP A 45 -22.99 -3.53 9.62
N VAL A 46 -24.07 -4.11 9.13
CA VAL A 46 -24.33 -4.22 7.69
C VAL A 46 -24.53 -2.84 7.07
N GLU A 47 -25.29 -1.94 7.68
CA GLU A 47 -25.58 -0.63 7.11
C GLU A 47 -24.31 0.23 7.05
N GLU A 48 -23.57 0.30 8.17
CA GLU A 48 -22.34 1.09 8.23
C GLU A 48 -21.27 0.54 7.29
N SER A 49 -21.12 -0.79 7.23
CA SER A 49 -20.14 -1.41 6.32
C SER A 49 -20.46 -1.16 4.84
N GLN A 50 -21.73 -1.15 4.46
CA GLN A 50 -22.16 -0.80 3.10
C GLN A 50 -21.87 0.68 2.79
N ASN A 51 -22.25 1.59 3.70
CA ASN A 51 -22.03 3.03 3.53
C ASN A 51 -20.53 3.37 3.42
N GLN A 52 -19.71 2.81 4.30
CA GLN A 52 -18.26 3.01 4.28
C GLN A 52 -17.61 2.40 3.04
N THR A 53 -18.09 1.23 2.60
CA THR A 53 -17.57 0.57 1.38
C THR A 53 -17.83 1.45 0.15
N GLU A 54 -19.05 1.95 -0.02
CA GLU A 54 -19.39 2.80 -1.17
C GLU A 54 -18.64 4.13 -1.13
N ALA A 55 -18.54 4.77 0.04
CA ALA A 55 -17.74 5.98 0.20
C ALA A 55 -16.25 5.76 -0.14
N THR A 56 -15.68 4.62 0.29
CA THR A 56 -14.29 4.26 0.01
C THR A 56 -14.07 3.97 -1.48
N LYS A 57 -15.04 3.29 -2.11
CA LYS A 57 -15.02 3.02 -3.56
C LYS A 57 -15.04 4.31 -4.36
N LEU A 58 -15.94 5.25 -4.03
CA LEU A 58 -16.00 6.56 -4.68
C LEU A 58 -14.70 7.35 -4.50
N LEU A 59 -14.07 7.29 -3.32
CA LEU A 59 -12.77 7.91 -3.08
C LEU A 59 -11.66 7.31 -3.96
N ILE A 60 -11.59 5.98 -4.08
CA ILE A 60 -10.60 5.31 -4.93
C ILE A 60 -10.82 5.63 -6.41
N GLN A 61 -12.09 5.66 -6.87
CA GLN A 61 -12.43 6.07 -8.23
C GLN A 61 -12.08 7.53 -8.50
N PHE A 62 -12.30 8.42 -7.52
CA PHE A 62 -11.87 9.81 -7.60
C PHE A 62 -10.35 9.91 -7.76
N ILE A 63 -9.55 9.17 -6.98
CA ILE A 63 -8.09 9.14 -7.10
C ILE A 63 -7.67 8.69 -8.51
N ALA A 64 -8.27 7.61 -9.00
CA ALA A 64 -8.00 7.05 -10.33
C ALA A 64 -8.26 8.06 -11.46
N ALA A 65 -9.34 8.83 -11.35
CA ALA A 65 -9.70 9.85 -12.33
C ALA A 65 -8.84 11.12 -12.21
N ARG A 66 -8.66 11.63 -10.99
CA ARG A 66 -7.99 12.92 -10.71
C ARG A 66 -6.49 12.88 -10.95
N TYR A 67 -5.85 11.74 -10.71
CA TYR A 67 -4.39 11.57 -10.80
C TYR A 67 -3.99 10.55 -11.88
N ARG A 68 -4.85 10.32 -12.87
CA ARG A 68 -4.62 9.37 -13.97
C ARG A 68 -3.23 9.52 -14.59
N GLU A 69 -2.86 10.75 -14.94
CA GLU A 69 -1.57 11.04 -15.58
C GLU A 69 -0.37 10.59 -14.71
N LEU A 70 -0.42 10.84 -13.40
CA LEU A 70 0.64 10.41 -12.48
C LEU A 70 0.73 8.88 -12.38
N LEU A 71 -0.43 8.21 -12.37
CA LEU A 71 -0.51 6.74 -12.35
C LEU A 71 0.03 6.15 -13.67
N GLU A 72 -0.30 6.76 -14.80
CA GLU A 72 0.18 6.35 -16.13
C GLU A 72 1.69 6.55 -16.24
N VAL A 73 2.20 7.73 -15.87
CA VAL A 73 3.65 8.00 -15.85
C VAL A 73 4.38 6.99 -14.98
N ALA A 74 3.87 6.72 -13.77
CA ALA A 74 4.48 5.73 -12.88
C ALA A 74 4.49 4.32 -13.49
N SER A 75 3.44 3.92 -14.21
CA SER A 75 3.40 2.63 -14.90
C SER A 75 4.40 2.52 -16.05
N GLY A 76 4.74 3.64 -16.69
CA GLY A 76 5.74 3.72 -17.75
C GLY A 76 7.20 3.89 -17.28
N LEU A 77 7.45 4.04 -15.97
CA LEU A 77 8.82 4.23 -15.45
C LEU A 77 9.69 2.99 -15.70
N LEU A 78 10.84 3.21 -16.32
CA LEU A 78 11.85 2.18 -16.52
C LEU A 78 12.76 2.07 -15.29
N PRO A 79 13.35 0.89 -15.02
CA PRO A 79 14.34 0.74 -13.96
C PRO A 79 15.56 1.65 -14.11
N SER A 80 15.91 2.00 -15.35
CA SER A 80 17.00 2.92 -15.70
C SER A 80 16.62 4.39 -15.59
N THR A 81 15.33 4.74 -15.47
CA THR A 81 14.92 6.15 -15.34
C THR A 81 15.54 6.76 -14.10
N ASP A 82 16.19 7.91 -14.31
CA ASP A 82 16.95 8.62 -13.30
C ASP A 82 16.11 8.88 -12.04
N HIS A 83 16.67 8.50 -10.91
CA HIS A 83 16.09 8.66 -9.60
C HIS A 83 16.51 9.98 -8.93
N SER A 84 17.49 10.71 -9.50
CA SER A 84 17.93 12.02 -9.00
C SER A 84 16.81 13.06 -9.05
N HIS A 85 15.87 12.89 -10.00
CA HIS A 85 14.65 13.68 -10.07
C HIS A 85 13.67 13.25 -8.98
N ARG A 86 13.42 14.13 -7.99
CA ARG A 86 12.57 13.84 -6.81
C ARG A 86 11.17 13.36 -7.18
N LEU A 87 10.58 13.89 -8.26
CA LEU A 87 9.31 13.41 -8.81
C LEU A 87 9.30 11.89 -9.06
N VAL A 88 10.35 11.35 -9.67
CA VAL A 88 10.45 9.90 -9.97
C VAL A 88 10.56 9.10 -8.67
N ALA A 89 11.35 9.58 -7.72
CA ALA A 89 11.46 8.97 -6.40
C ALA A 89 10.11 8.94 -5.66
N ASN A 90 9.39 10.06 -5.71
CA ASN A 90 8.09 10.22 -5.08
C ASN A 90 7.01 9.36 -5.73
N LEU A 91 6.96 9.28 -7.07
CA LEU A 91 6.05 8.38 -7.78
C LEU A 91 6.28 6.91 -7.37
N ARG A 92 7.55 6.47 -7.34
CA ARG A 92 7.93 5.11 -6.90
C ARG A 92 7.53 4.83 -5.44
N GLY A 93 7.53 5.85 -4.58
CA GLY A 93 7.16 5.72 -3.17
C GLY A 93 5.66 5.84 -2.88
N ILE A 94 4.91 6.62 -3.66
CA ILE A 94 3.52 7.00 -3.36
C ILE A 94 2.51 6.19 -4.17
N VAL A 95 2.73 6.00 -5.47
CA VAL A 95 1.79 5.27 -6.34
C VAL A 95 1.49 3.84 -5.86
N PRO A 96 2.42 3.09 -5.25
CA PRO A 96 2.11 1.79 -4.67
C PRO A 96 0.98 1.81 -3.62
N HIS A 97 0.78 2.93 -2.90
CA HIS A 97 -0.30 3.05 -1.92
C HIS A 97 -1.68 3.10 -2.56
N TYR A 98 -1.81 3.73 -3.73
CA TYR A 98 -3.05 3.70 -4.50
C TYR A 98 -3.41 2.26 -4.90
N HIS A 99 -2.46 1.54 -5.51
CA HIS A 99 -2.67 0.16 -5.93
C HIS A 99 -2.99 -0.77 -4.75
N ALA A 100 -2.33 -0.58 -3.61
CA ALA A 100 -2.61 -1.36 -2.40
C ALA A 100 -4.01 -1.08 -1.85
N ALA A 101 -4.50 0.16 -1.94
CA ALA A 101 -5.87 0.48 -1.57
C ALA A 101 -6.91 -0.22 -2.47
N VAL A 102 -6.66 -0.32 -3.77
CA VAL A 102 -7.55 -1.04 -4.71
C VAL A 102 -7.60 -2.54 -4.38
N ILE A 103 -6.44 -3.16 -4.14
CA ILE A 103 -6.36 -4.59 -3.75
C ILE A 103 -7.13 -4.82 -2.46
N LEU A 104 -6.87 -4.02 -1.42
CA LEU A 104 -7.49 -4.22 -0.13
C LEU A 104 -9.00 -4.00 -0.16
N LEU A 105 -9.50 -2.99 -0.89
CA LEU A 105 -10.94 -2.82 -1.06
C LEU A 105 -11.57 -4.04 -1.72
N SER A 106 -11.02 -4.48 -2.86
CA SER A 106 -11.52 -5.64 -3.60
C SER A 106 -11.64 -6.87 -2.70
N ARG A 107 -10.68 -7.06 -1.81
CA ARG A 107 -10.64 -8.16 -0.86
C ARG A 107 -11.64 -8.05 0.27
N LEU A 108 -11.81 -6.86 0.85
CA LEU A 108 -12.83 -6.62 1.87
C LEU A 108 -14.25 -6.84 1.31
N THR A 109 -14.42 -6.66 -0.01
CA THR A 109 -15.70 -6.80 -0.71
C THR A 109 -15.88 -8.14 -1.43
N GLU A 110 -14.92 -9.07 -1.37
CA GLU A 110 -14.93 -10.32 -2.18
C GLU A 110 -16.20 -11.16 -1.94
N ASN A 111 -16.70 -11.18 -0.70
CA ASN A 111 -17.91 -11.91 -0.32
C ASN A 111 -19.14 -11.00 -0.16
N SER A 112 -19.04 -9.72 -0.56
CA SER A 112 -20.14 -8.77 -0.44
C SER A 112 -21.05 -8.86 -1.67
N PRO A 113 -22.38 -8.80 -1.50
CA PRO A 113 -23.31 -8.67 -2.62
C PRO A 113 -23.18 -7.32 -3.34
N ILE A 114 -22.45 -6.36 -2.77
CA ILE A 114 -22.10 -5.10 -3.42
C ILE A 114 -21.01 -5.38 -4.46
N SER A 115 -21.42 -5.35 -5.74
CA SER A 115 -20.61 -5.62 -6.94
C SER A 115 -19.11 -5.35 -6.77
N PRO A 116 -18.28 -6.40 -6.62
CA PRO A 116 -16.85 -6.25 -6.48
C PRO A 116 -16.18 -6.48 -7.82
N VAL A 117 -15.85 -5.42 -8.56
CA VAL A 117 -14.63 -5.38 -9.39
C VAL A 117 -14.27 -3.91 -9.60
N ILE A 118 -13.27 -3.39 -8.88
CA ILE A 118 -12.65 -2.11 -9.29
C ILE A 118 -11.57 -2.38 -10.35
N ALA A 119 -10.89 -3.53 -10.31
CA ALA A 119 -9.93 -4.00 -11.33
C ALA A 119 -9.38 -5.40 -10.98
N ASP A 120 -8.61 -5.99 -11.91
CA ASP A 120 -7.81 -7.20 -11.70
C ASP A 120 -6.71 -6.97 -10.62
N PRO A 121 -6.76 -7.66 -9.46
CA PRO A 121 -5.74 -7.54 -8.41
C PRO A 121 -4.32 -7.82 -8.91
N LYS A 122 -4.15 -8.69 -9.92
CA LYS A 122 -2.84 -9.06 -10.46
C LYS A 122 -2.14 -7.87 -11.11
N ALA A 123 -2.87 -7.03 -11.84
CA ALA A 123 -2.31 -5.82 -12.44
C ALA A 123 -1.76 -4.86 -11.36
N HIS A 124 -2.49 -4.70 -10.26
CA HIS A 124 -2.07 -3.86 -9.14
C HIS A 124 -0.87 -4.43 -8.37
N VAL A 125 -0.84 -5.75 -8.15
CA VAL A 125 0.33 -6.44 -7.58
C VAL A 125 1.56 -6.21 -8.45
N ASN A 126 1.45 -6.36 -9.77
CA ASN A 126 2.55 -6.13 -10.70
C ASN A 126 3.06 -4.69 -10.66
N SER A 127 2.15 -3.70 -10.62
CA SER A 127 2.54 -2.29 -10.50
C SER A 127 3.29 -2.00 -9.20
N ILE A 128 2.80 -2.50 -8.06
CA ILE A 128 3.49 -2.35 -6.76
C ILE A 128 4.88 -2.98 -6.82
N MET A 129 4.98 -4.22 -7.29
CA MET A 129 6.25 -4.94 -7.30
C MET A 129 7.26 -4.34 -8.29
N SER A 130 6.81 -3.83 -9.43
CA SER A 130 7.66 -3.10 -10.38
C SER A 130 8.25 -1.86 -9.71
N LEU A 131 7.40 -0.97 -9.18
CA LEU A 131 7.83 0.27 -8.54
C LEU A 131 8.71 0.00 -7.31
N ALA A 132 8.37 -1.02 -6.50
CA ALA A 132 9.15 -1.40 -5.34
C ALA A 132 10.57 -1.83 -5.68
N ARG A 133 10.73 -2.69 -6.70
CA ARG A 133 12.06 -3.13 -7.15
C ARG A 133 12.87 -1.97 -7.71
N GLN A 134 12.23 -1.06 -8.44
CA GLN A 134 12.89 0.15 -8.93
C GLN A 134 13.32 1.05 -7.77
N ALA A 135 12.44 1.31 -6.80
CA ALA A 135 12.76 2.13 -5.62
C ALA A 135 13.93 1.53 -4.83
N TYR A 136 13.90 0.21 -4.60
CA TYR A 136 14.97 -0.51 -3.91
C TYR A 136 16.31 -0.41 -4.63
N ARG A 137 16.32 -0.53 -5.96
CA ARG A 137 17.53 -0.40 -6.77
C ARG A 137 18.26 0.94 -6.56
N HIS A 138 17.50 2.01 -6.33
CA HIS A 138 18.05 3.37 -6.26
C HIS A 138 18.27 3.88 -4.83
N GLN A 139 17.43 3.47 -3.87
CA GLN A 139 17.45 3.99 -2.50
C GLN A 139 17.54 2.91 -1.42
N GLY A 140 17.66 1.63 -1.79
CA GLY A 140 17.81 0.53 -0.85
C GLY A 140 16.68 0.45 0.18
N VAL A 141 17.04 0.26 1.45
CA VAL A 141 16.11 0.05 2.56
C VAL A 141 15.23 1.28 2.82
N ASP A 142 15.73 2.50 2.60
CA ASP A 142 14.96 3.73 2.85
C ASP A 142 13.71 3.81 1.97
N ALA A 143 13.79 3.32 0.73
CA ALA A 143 12.62 3.17 -0.12
C ALA A 143 11.62 2.16 0.45
N MET A 144 12.10 1.05 1.03
CA MET A 144 11.24 -0.02 1.54
C MET A 144 10.38 0.45 2.71
N VAL A 145 10.89 1.35 3.55
CA VAL A 145 10.11 1.95 4.63
C VAL A 145 8.88 2.70 4.09
N ARG A 146 9.05 3.48 3.02
CA ARG A 146 7.95 4.25 2.39
C ARG A 146 6.89 3.36 1.77
N ILE A 147 7.27 2.17 1.29
CA ILE A 147 6.37 1.23 0.60
C ILE A 147 6.06 -0.02 1.44
N ALA A 148 6.37 -0.03 2.73
CA ALA A 148 6.19 -1.20 3.59
C ALA A 148 4.73 -1.66 3.62
N TRP A 149 3.77 -0.73 3.76
CA TRP A 149 2.35 -1.09 3.75
C TRP A 149 1.89 -1.69 2.40
N PRO A 150 2.21 -1.08 1.24
CA PRO A 150 1.97 -1.72 -0.06
C PRO A 150 2.58 -3.13 -0.18
N LEU A 151 3.80 -3.34 0.30
CA LEU A 151 4.45 -4.65 0.27
C LEU A 151 3.73 -5.69 1.14
N LEU A 152 3.26 -5.28 2.33
CA LEU A 152 2.44 -6.14 3.18
C LEU A 152 1.15 -6.56 2.46
N VAL A 153 0.45 -5.62 1.81
CA VAL A 153 -0.76 -5.93 1.03
C VAL A 153 -0.45 -6.93 -0.08
N VAL A 154 0.66 -6.77 -0.83
CA VAL A 154 1.06 -7.73 -1.86
C VAL A 154 1.38 -9.10 -1.26
N ALA A 155 2.10 -9.17 -0.14
CA ALA A 155 2.46 -10.44 0.48
C ALA A 155 1.24 -11.23 0.97
N LEU A 156 0.17 -10.53 1.35
CA LEU A 156 -1.11 -11.12 1.72
C LEU A 156 -1.90 -11.61 0.50
N GLU A 157 -1.73 -10.96 -0.65
CA GLU A 157 -2.48 -11.22 -1.88
C GLU A 157 -1.85 -12.30 -2.76
N THR A 158 -0.53 -12.28 -2.85
CA THR A 158 0.19 -13.13 -3.80
C THR A 158 0.36 -14.56 -3.30
N ARG A 159 0.20 -15.53 -4.21
CA ARG A 159 0.58 -16.93 -4.01
C ARG A 159 1.95 -17.25 -4.61
N ASP A 160 2.58 -16.29 -5.29
CA ASP A 160 3.90 -16.45 -5.90
C ASP A 160 4.99 -16.45 -4.83
N GLN A 161 5.59 -17.62 -4.60
CA GLN A 161 6.59 -17.80 -3.55
C GLN A 161 7.83 -16.91 -3.74
N PRO A 162 8.41 -16.76 -4.95
CA PRO A 162 9.52 -15.82 -5.18
C PRO A 162 9.19 -14.37 -4.80
N THR A 163 7.97 -13.91 -5.09
CA THR A 163 7.50 -12.59 -4.67
C THR A 163 7.41 -12.49 -3.15
N ARG A 164 6.84 -13.49 -2.48
CA ARG A 164 6.74 -13.51 -1.00
C ARG A 164 8.13 -13.50 -0.35
N ASP A 165 9.05 -14.35 -0.82
CA ASP A 165 10.41 -14.43 -0.29
C ASP A 165 11.16 -13.10 -0.44
N TRP A 166 10.98 -12.43 -1.59
CA TRP A 166 11.55 -11.11 -1.81
C TRP A 166 11.01 -10.09 -0.79
N ILE A 167 9.70 -10.07 -0.54
CA ILE A 167 9.07 -9.15 0.42
C ILE A 167 9.53 -9.45 1.85
N VAL A 168 9.55 -10.71 2.27
CA VAL A 168 10.05 -11.12 3.59
C VAL A 168 11.49 -10.67 3.79
N SER A 169 12.35 -10.82 2.78
CA SER A 169 13.74 -10.34 2.82
C SER A 169 13.82 -8.81 2.98
N ARG A 170 12.88 -8.05 2.39
CA ARG A 170 12.81 -6.59 2.62
C ARG A 170 12.38 -6.24 4.04
N PHE A 171 11.35 -6.90 4.58
CA PHE A 171 10.93 -6.70 5.98
C PHE A 171 12.04 -7.08 6.97
N HIS A 172 12.79 -8.14 6.69
CA HIS A 172 13.96 -8.53 7.48
C HIS A 172 14.99 -7.40 7.57
N SER A 173 15.27 -6.72 6.45
CA SER A 173 16.17 -5.56 6.44
C SER A 173 15.65 -4.33 7.21
N MET A 174 14.37 -4.32 7.63
CA MET A 174 13.72 -3.22 8.35
C MET A 174 13.43 -3.52 9.83
N VAL A 175 13.70 -4.74 10.33
CA VAL A 175 13.36 -5.16 11.70
C VAL A 175 13.86 -4.19 12.77
N GLY A 176 15.08 -3.65 12.60
CA GLY A 176 15.68 -2.70 13.54
C GLY A 176 15.12 -1.27 13.49
N LEU A 177 14.27 -0.93 12.51
CA LEU A 177 13.77 0.43 12.31
C LEU A 177 12.53 0.74 13.14
N SER A 178 11.68 -0.25 13.40
CA SER A 178 10.55 -0.09 14.33
C SER A 178 9.98 -1.45 14.76
N LYS A 179 9.32 -1.47 15.93
CA LYS A 179 8.59 -2.65 16.39
C LYS A 179 7.52 -3.13 15.40
N ASN A 180 6.91 -2.24 14.62
CA ASN A 180 5.93 -2.66 13.62
C ASN A 180 6.59 -3.41 12.44
N MET A 181 7.85 -3.10 12.08
CA MET A 181 8.57 -3.84 11.04
C MET A 181 8.97 -5.24 11.52
N GLU A 182 9.49 -5.35 12.74
CA GLU A 182 9.76 -6.62 13.43
C GLU A 182 8.52 -7.53 13.43
N ARG A 183 7.38 -6.99 13.89
CA ARG A 183 6.10 -7.70 13.93
C ARG A 183 5.59 -8.14 12.55
N THR A 184 5.80 -7.31 11.54
CA THR A 184 5.38 -7.66 10.18
C THR A 184 6.23 -8.78 9.63
N GLU A 185 7.53 -8.76 9.90
CA GLU A 185 8.46 -9.80 9.47
C GLU A 185 8.11 -11.14 10.11
N ASP A 186 7.93 -11.17 11.43
CA ASP A 186 7.51 -12.35 12.18
C ASP A 186 6.17 -12.90 11.63
N PHE A 187 5.21 -12.01 11.42
CA PHE A 187 3.92 -12.37 10.83
C PHE A 187 4.10 -12.99 9.45
N LEU A 188 4.89 -12.40 8.56
CA LEU A 188 5.05 -12.91 7.19
C LEU A 188 5.81 -14.25 7.12
N ARG A 189 6.71 -14.52 8.06
CA ARG A 189 7.42 -15.81 8.15
C ARG A 189 6.57 -16.93 8.72
N ASN A 190 5.80 -16.61 9.75
CA ASN A 190 5.08 -17.61 10.55
C ASN A 190 3.62 -17.78 10.10
N SER A 191 3.05 -16.82 9.37
CA SER A 191 1.81 -17.04 8.63
C SER A 191 2.12 -17.96 7.43
N ALA A 192 1.80 -19.25 7.59
CA ALA A 192 1.68 -20.15 6.46
C ALA A 192 0.82 -19.44 5.40
N GLY A 193 1.39 -19.12 4.23
CA GLY A 193 0.59 -18.61 3.12
C GLY A 193 -0.48 -19.64 2.77
N PRO A 194 -1.64 -19.23 2.24
CA PRO A 194 -2.86 -20.04 2.32
C PRO A 194 -2.77 -21.32 1.48
N PRO A 195 -2.92 -22.52 2.07
CA PRO A 195 -3.74 -23.56 1.47
C PRO A 195 -5.19 -23.32 1.95
N GLU A 196 -6.09 -22.92 1.04
CA GLU A 196 -7.55 -22.91 1.27
C GLU A 196 -8.12 -21.93 2.33
N ALA A 197 -7.81 -20.63 2.25
CA ALA A 197 -8.47 -19.63 3.11
C ALA A 197 -9.76 -19.07 2.47
N THR A 198 -10.88 -19.77 2.60
CA THR A 198 -12.25 -19.30 2.32
C THR A 198 -12.86 -18.46 3.46
N SER A 199 -12.04 -17.98 4.41
CA SER A 199 -12.53 -17.37 5.64
C SER A 199 -11.81 -16.06 5.94
N VAL A 200 -12.60 -15.06 6.30
CA VAL A 200 -12.26 -13.72 6.83
C VAL A 200 -11.23 -13.76 7.98
N ALA A 201 -10.88 -14.94 8.50
CA ALA A 201 -9.93 -15.16 9.59
C ALA A 201 -8.48 -14.70 9.34
N TRP A 202 -7.97 -14.69 8.11
CA TRP A 202 -6.59 -14.25 7.82
C TRP A 202 -6.46 -12.71 7.76
N ALA A 203 -7.57 -12.00 7.53
CA ALA A 203 -7.66 -10.55 7.64
C ALA A 203 -7.67 -10.09 9.11
N ASP A 204 -7.46 -11.00 10.08
CA ASP A 204 -7.34 -10.69 11.48
C ASP A 204 -5.94 -10.88 12.08
N PRO A 205 -5.01 -9.93 11.85
CA PRO A 205 -3.75 -9.86 12.59
C PRO A 205 -3.98 -9.96 14.10
N ARG A 206 -5.08 -9.40 14.64
CA ARG A 206 -5.38 -9.45 16.09
C ARG A 206 -5.72 -10.85 16.59
N ARG A 207 -6.22 -11.77 15.74
CA ARG A 207 -6.46 -13.17 16.12
C ARG A 207 -5.15 -13.96 16.24
N TRP A 208 -4.19 -13.69 15.36
CA TRP A 208 -2.81 -14.20 15.47
C TRP A 208 -2.07 -13.60 16.68
N PHE A 209 -2.26 -12.31 17.00
CA PHE A 209 -1.68 -11.71 18.21
C PHE A 209 -2.32 -12.18 19.52
N ARG A 210 -3.58 -12.61 19.48
CA ARG A 210 -4.27 -13.19 20.65
C ARG A 210 -3.94 -14.67 20.88
N SER A 211 -3.34 -15.38 19.92
CA SER A 211 -2.90 -16.77 20.12
C SER A 211 -1.64 -16.88 21.00
N GLY A 212 -0.99 -15.74 21.30
CA GLY A 212 0.23 -15.69 22.11
C GLY A 212 1.52 -15.84 21.31
N ASP A 213 1.42 -16.03 19.97
CA ASP A 213 2.56 -16.34 19.10
C ASP A 213 3.19 -15.10 18.42
N GLY A 214 2.71 -13.88 18.71
CA GLY A 214 3.20 -12.67 18.07
C GLY A 214 2.99 -11.38 18.87
N THR A 215 3.76 -10.34 18.54
CA THR A 215 3.74 -9.03 19.22
C THR A 215 2.75 -8.05 18.55
N PRO A 216 1.76 -7.43 19.23
CA PRO A 216 0.63 -6.74 18.58
C PRO A 216 0.98 -5.40 17.90
N PHE A 217 0.54 -5.14 16.65
CA PHE A 217 0.70 -3.82 15.99
C PHE A 217 0.07 -2.66 16.77
N ILE A 218 0.79 -1.53 16.84
CA ILE A 218 0.18 -0.25 17.19
C ILE A 218 -0.28 0.37 15.87
N VAL A 219 -1.60 0.51 15.69
CA VAL A 219 -2.23 1.27 14.60
C VAL A 219 -2.34 2.72 15.04
#